data_AF-A0A7G6YX24-F1
#
_entry.id   AF-A0A7G6YX24-F1
#
_cell.length_a   1.000
_cell.length_b   1.000
_cell.length_c   1.000
_cell.angle_alpha   90.00
_cell.angle_beta   90.00
_cell.angle_gamma   90.00
#
_symmetry.space_group_name_H-M   'P 1'
#
loop_
_entity.id
_entity.type
_entity.pdbx_description
1 polymer ?
#
loop_
_entity_poly.entity_id
_entity_poly.type
_entity_poly.pdbx_seq_one_letter_code
_entity_poly.pdbx_strand_id
1 'polypeptide(L)'
;MINGTPGFDSDEIARLRREIDSAWGAFDAIDEMTWEHRVLVVRYVVGALPDAANAAARAGWGEAALSLLHDALAFPPPWAGICTKWEHALRVSIEAVECVAWPEGWPLVGASGAAGDQGLSSRVA
;
A
#
# COMPACT_ATOMS: atom_id res chain seq x y z
N MET A 1 12.39 -29.32 16.79
CA MET A 1 11.76 -29.12 15.47
C MET A 1 11.28 -27.68 15.45
N ILE A 2 11.99 -26.83 14.73
CA ILE A 2 11.69 -25.39 14.66
C ILE A 2 10.59 -25.26 13.60
N ASN A 3 9.38 -24.93 14.05
CA ASN A 3 8.27 -24.62 13.15
C ASN A 3 8.67 -23.41 12.31
N GLY A 4 8.82 -23.63 11.00
CA GLY A 4 9.13 -22.57 10.05
C GLY A 4 8.03 -21.51 10.08
N THR A 5 8.43 -20.27 10.36
CA THR A 5 7.60 -19.09 10.16
C THR A 5 7.18 -19.06 8.69
N PRO A 6 5.87 -18.94 8.36
CA PRO A 6 5.47 -18.78 6.97
C PRO A 6 6.08 -17.48 6.44
N GLY A 7 6.88 -17.60 5.38
CA GLY A 7 7.53 -16.47 4.73
C GLY A 7 6.50 -15.46 4.23
N PHE A 8 6.87 -14.19 4.30
CA PHE A 8 6.15 -12.99 3.87
C PHE A 8 5.89 -12.90 2.35
N ASP A 9 5.82 -14.02 1.62
CA ASP A 9 5.70 -14.03 0.16
C ASP A 9 4.26 -14.34 -0.27
N SER A 10 3.37 -13.35 -0.16
CA SER A 10 2.13 -13.34 -0.93
C SER A 10 2.43 -12.90 -2.37
N ASP A 11 1.95 -13.66 -3.35
CA ASP A 11 2.10 -13.35 -4.76
C ASP A 11 1.50 -11.97 -5.12
N GLU A 12 0.41 -11.58 -4.47
CA GLU A 12 -0.25 -10.28 -4.65
C GLU A 12 0.56 -9.13 -4.09
N ILE A 13 1.20 -9.29 -2.91
CA ILE A 13 2.11 -8.27 -2.37
C ILE A 13 3.37 -8.17 -3.22
N ALA A 14 3.93 -9.31 -3.66
CA ALA A 14 5.05 -9.33 -4.59
C ALA A 14 4.68 -8.65 -5.93
N ARG A 15 3.44 -8.84 -6.41
CA ARG A 15 2.93 -8.15 -7.59
C ARG A 15 2.81 -6.65 -7.36
N LEU A 16 2.22 -6.21 -6.25
CA LEU A 16 2.11 -4.79 -5.92
C LEU A 16 3.49 -4.11 -5.88
N ARG A 17 4.48 -4.74 -5.23
CA ARG A 17 5.87 -4.24 -5.23
C ARG A 17 6.43 -4.09 -6.65
N ARG A 18 6.28 -5.11 -7.50
CA ARG A 18 6.73 -5.05 -8.90
C ARG A 18 6.06 -3.93 -9.69
N GLU A 19 4.77 -3.68 -9.48
CA GLU A 19 4.07 -2.59 -10.16
C GLU A 19 4.56 -1.22 -9.67
N ILE A 20 4.87 -1.07 -8.37
CA ILE A 20 5.49 0.14 -7.81
C ILE A 20 6.87 0.38 -8.45
N ASP A 21 7.72 -0.65 -8.50
CA ASP A 21 9.06 -0.57 -9.08
C ASP A 21 9.00 -0.26 -10.60
N SER A 22 8.06 -0.89 -11.30
CA SER A 22 7.83 -0.67 -12.74
C SER A 22 7.37 0.76 -13.00
N ALA A 23 6.42 1.27 -12.22
CA ALA A 23 5.96 2.65 -12.31
C ALA A 23 7.11 3.63 -12.03
N TRP A 24 7.94 3.34 -11.02
CA TRP A 24 9.15 4.11 -10.74
C TRP A 24 10.07 4.25 -11.95
N GLY A 25 10.47 3.12 -12.54
CA GLY A 25 11.37 3.12 -13.71
C GLY A 25 10.74 3.70 -14.97
N ALA A 26 9.42 3.52 -15.18
CA ALA A 26 8.73 4.09 -16.33
C ALA A 26 8.73 5.62 -16.32
N PHE A 27 8.66 6.21 -15.13
CA PHE A 27 8.68 7.65 -14.97
C PHE A 27 10.11 8.25 -14.91
N ASP A 28 11.15 7.48 -14.56
CA ASP A 28 12.56 7.92 -14.70
C ASP A 28 12.88 8.38 -16.13
N ALA A 29 12.34 7.66 -17.12
CA ALA A 29 12.57 7.96 -18.54
C ALA A 29 11.49 8.88 -19.15
N ILE A 30 10.53 9.40 -18.37
CA ILE A 30 9.34 10.08 -18.94
C ILE A 30 9.70 11.35 -19.72
N ASP A 31 10.77 12.04 -19.33
CA ASP A 31 11.21 13.27 -19.99
C ASP A 31 11.88 13.02 -21.34
N GLU A 32 12.31 11.79 -21.62
CA GLU A 32 12.86 11.36 -22.90
C GLU A 32 11.77 10.87 -23.87
N MET A 33 10.55 10.65 -23.38
CA MET A 33 9.43 10.14 -24.18
C MET A 33 8.73 11.25 -24.97
N THR A 34 8.13 10.88 -26.11
CA THR A 34 7.16 11.74 -26.81
C THR A 34 5.91 11.93 -25.96
N TRP A 35 5.18 13.03 -26.19
CA TRP A 35 3.98 13.35 -25.43
C TRP A 35 2.94 12.20 -25.42
N GLU A 36 2.73 11.55 -26.57
CA GLU A 36 1.79 10.44 -26.71
C GLU A 36 2.18 9.25 -25.83
N HIS A 37 3.47 8.92 -25.77
CA HIS A 37 3.97 7.85 -24.91
C HIS A 37 3.84 8.19 -23.43
N ARG A 38 4.11 9.45 -23.03
CA ARG A 38 3.90 9.90 -21.64
C ARG A 38 2.45 9.70 -21.20
N VAL A 39 1.50 10.05 -22.05
CA VAL A 39 0.06 9.87 -21.77
C VAL A 39 -0.28 8.39 -21.58
N LEU A 40 0.28 7.49 -22.40
CA LEU A 40 0.05 6.05 -22.28
C LEU A 40 0.63 5.48 -20.99
N VAL A 41 1.85 5.86 -20.63
CA VAL A 41 2.50 5.43 -19.37
C VAL A 41 1.68 5.89 -18.17
N VAL A 42 1.28 7.17 -18.13
CA VAL A 42 0.45 7.70 -17.02
C VAL A 42 -0.87 6.93 -16.92
N ARG A 43 -1.56 6.67 -18.03
CA ARG A 43 -2.81 5.90 -18.04
C ARG A 43 -2.61 4.48 -17.53
N TYR A 44 -1.54 3.82 -17.96
CA TYR A 44 -1.21 2.47 -17.50
C TYR A 44 -0.98 2.45 -15.99
N VAL A 45 -0.14 3.34 -15.46
CA VAL A 45 0.19 3.37 -14.03
C VAL A 45 -1.04 3.68 -13.16
N VAL A 46 -1.84 4.68 -13.55
CA VAL A 46 -3.06 5.07 -12.81
C VAL A 46 -4.12 3.95 -12.80
N GLY A 47 -4.09 3.02 -13.75
CA GLY A 47 -4.93 1.82 -13.72
C GLY A 47 -4.31 0.65 -12.97
N ALA A 48 -3.05 0.31 -13.29
CA ALA A 48 -2.40 -0.90 -12.83
C ALA A 48 -2.09 -0.89 -11.32
N LEU A 49 -1.68 0.25 -10.76
CA LEU A 49 -1.36 0.35 -9.32
C LEU A 49 -2.59 0.13 -8.43
N PRO A 50 -3.72 0.84 -8.62
CA PRO A 50 -4.93 0.57 -7.84
C PRO A 50 -5.45 -0.86 -8.01
N ASP A 51 -5.35 -1.44 -9.21
CA ASP A 51 -5.78 -2.82 -9.47
C ASP A 51 -4.94 -3.84 -8.69
N ALA A 52 -3.61 -3.68 -8.69
CA ALA A 52 -2.72 -4.53 -7.92
C ALA A 52 -2.92 -4.36 -6.41
N ALA A 53 -3.15 -3.12 -5.95
CA ALA A 53 -3.44 -2.81 -4.56
C ALA A 53 -4.76 -3.44 -4.10
N ASN A 54 -5.82 -3.33 -4.92
CA ASN A 54 -7.10 -4.00 -4.70
C ASN A 54 -6.95 -5.52 -4.63
N ALA A 55 -6.14 -6.13 -5.51
CA ALA A 55 -5.89 -7.56 -5.49
C ALA A 55 -5.23 -8.00 -4.18
N ALA A 56 -4.20 -7.27 -3.72
CA ALA A 56 -3.56 -7.53 -2.44
C ALA A 56 -4.52 -7.36 -1.26
N ALA A 57 -5.36 -6.32 -1.27
CA ALA A 57 -6.37 -6.08 -0.24
C ALA A 57 -7.39 -7.23 -0.17
N ARG A 58 -7.93 -7.68 -1.32
CA ARG A 58 -8.88 -8.81 -1.38
C ARG A 58 -8.26 -10.13 -0.91
N ALA A 59 -6.95 -10.29 -1.08
CA ALA A 59 -6.20 -11.44 -0.59
C ALA A 59 -5.91 -11.38 0.93
N GLY A 60 -6.42 -10.36 1.65
CA GLY A 60 -6.26 -10.21 3.09
C GLY A 60 -5.01 -9.42 3.51
N TRP A 61 -4.29 -8.82 2.56
CA TRP A 61 -3.03 -8.11 2.82
C TRP A 61 -3.19 -6.59 2.84
N GLY A 62 -4.36 -6.09 3.22
CA GLY A 62 -4.67 -4.66 3.22
C GLY A 62 -3.66 -3.81 4.00
N GLU A 63 -3.25 -4.24 5.20
CA GLU A 63 -2.30 -3.49 6.04
C GLU A 63 -0.92 -3.38 5.38
N ALA A 64 -0.42 -4.50 4.85
CA ALA A 64 0.86 -4.55 4.15
C ALA A 64 0.83 -3.73 2.85
N ALA A 65 -0.28 -3.79 2.10
CA ALA A 65 -0.48 -3.01 0.89
C ALA A 65 -0.50 -1.50 1.21
N LEU A 66 -1.21 -1.07 2.26
CA LEU A 66 -1.17 0.33 2.70
C LEU A 66 0.21 0.76 3.13
N SER A 67 0.91 -0.03 3.95
CA SER A 67 2.27 0.29 4.37
C SER A 67 3.17 0.54 3.16
N LEU A 68 3.12 -0.32 2.15
CA LEU A 68 3.90 -0.15 0.92
C LEU A 68 3.55 1.11 0.14
N LEU A 69 2.26 1.45 0.02
CA LEU A 69 1.81 2.65 -0.69
C LEU A 69 2.19 3.93 0.07
N HIS A 70 2.10 3.91 1.40
CA HIS A 70 2.55 5.01 2.25
C HIS A 70 4.07 5.18 2.20
N ASP A 71 4.84 4.10 2.21
CA ASP A 71 6.29 4.14 2.04
C ASP A 71 6.64 4.75 0.66
N ALA A 72 5.95 4.33 -0.40
CA ALA A 72 6.14 4.87 -1.75
C ALA A 72 5.76 6.37 -1.87
N LEU A 73 4.81 6.86 -1.06
CA LEU A 73 4.48 8.29 -0.94
C LEU A 73 5.53 9.05 -0.14
N ALA A 74 6.02 8.47 0.96
CA ALA A 74 6.97 9.10 1.88
C ALA A 74 8.38 9.21 1.27
N PHE A 75 8.75 8.25 0.45
CA PHE A 75 10.02 8.20 -0.27
C PHE A 75 9.77 8.25 -1.77
N PRO A 76 9.34 9.39 -2.32
CA PRO A 76 9.08 9.48 -3.75
C PRO A 76 10.39 9.48 -4.55
N PRO A 77 10.35 9.06 -5.82
CA PRO A 77 11.52 9.07 -6.70
C PRO A 77 11.93 10.52 -7.01
N PRO A 78 13.20 10.79 -7.37
CA PRO A 78 13.72 12.15 -7.55
C PRO A 78 12.94 13.01 -8.55
N TRP A 79 12.38 12.41 -9.60
CA TRP A 79 11.58 13.11 -10.63
C TRP A 79 10.12 13.35 -10.23
N ALA A 80 9.63 12.81 -9.10
CA ALA A 80 8.23 13.00 -8.69
C ALA A 80 7.85 14.47 -8.48
N GLY A 81 8.82 15.34 -8.18
CA GLY A 81 8.61 16.79 -8.14
C GLY A 81 8.22 17.41 -9.49
N ILE A 82 8.52 16.71 -10.59
CA ILE A 82 8.18 17.12 -11.97
C ILE A 82 6.87 16.45 -12.40
N CYS A 83 6.63 15.21 -11.97
CA CYS A 83 5.42 14.45 -12.31
C CYS A 83 4.46 14.30 -11.13
N THR A 84 3.53 15.24 -10.98
CA THR A 84 2.49 15.22 -9.92
C THR A 84 1.52 14.04 -10.02
N LYS A 85 1.57 13.26 -11.12
CA LYS A 85 0.73 12.08 -11.30
C LYS A 85 1.15 10.89 -10.47
N TRP A 86 2.40 10.82 -10.00
CA TRP A 86 2.88 9.80 -9.06
C TRP A 86 2.07 9.82 -7.76
N GLU A 87 2.00 10.99 -7.12
CA GLU A 87 1.26 11.17 -5.87
C GLU A 87 -0.23 10.86 -6.05
N HIS A 88 -0.81 11.32 -7.17
CA HIS A 88 -2.21 11.03 -7.46
C HIS A 88 -2.48 9.53 -7.63
N ALA A 89 -1.63 8.79 -8.36
CA ALA A 89 -1.78 7.36 -8.55
C ALA A 89 -1.73 6.60 -7.21
N LEU A 90 -0.78 6.93 -6.34
CA LEU A 90 -0.65 6.31 -5.02
C LEU A 90 -1.84 6.62 -4.11
N ARG A 91 -2.34 7.87 -4.09
CA ARG A 91 -3.54 8.23 -3.30
C ARG A 91 -4.77 7.45 -3.76
N VAL A 92 -4.99 7.31 -5.07
CA VAL A 92 -6.09 6.48 -5.61
C VAL A 92 -5.93 5.01 -5.21
N SER A 93 -4.70 4.49 -5.20
CA SER A 93 -4.43 3.12 -4.74
C SER A 93 -4.71 2.93 -3.24
N ILE A 94 -4.40 3.92 -2.40
CA ILE A 94 -4.68 3.89 -0.96
C ILE A 94 -6.19 3.84 -0.72
N GLU A 95 -6.95 4.75 -1.34
CA GLU A 95 -8.41 4.78 -1.24
C GLU A 95 -9.04 3.44 -1.67
N ALA A 96 -8.49 2.82 -2.73
CA ALA A 96 -8.94 1.52 -3.21
C ALA A 96 -8.73 0.40 -2.18
N VAL A 97 -7.55 0.35 -1.56
CA VAL A 97 -7.25 -0.62 -0.49
C VAL A 97 -8.15 -0.41 0.71
N GLU A 98 -8.33 0.84 1.16
CA GLU A 98 -9.18 1.18 2.30
C GLU A 98 -10.63 0.70 2.07
N CYS A 99 -11.20 1.01 0.90
CA CYS A 99 -12.56 0.58 0.55
C CYS A 99 -12.74 -0.94 0.52
N VAL A 100 -11.71 -1.69 0.13
CA VAL A 100 -11.78 -3.14 -0.03
C VAL A 100 -11.54 -3.88 1.28
N ALA A 101 -10.49 -3.50 2.01
CA ALA A 101 -10.09 -4.21 3.22
C ALA A 101 -10.90 -3.76 4.45
N TRP A 102 -11.44 -2.53 4.45
CA TRP A 102 -12.30 -2.01 5.52
C TRP A 102 -13.52 -1.24 4.95
N PRO A 103 -14.49 -1.94 4.35
CA PRO A 103 -15.64 -1.30 3.70
C PRO A 103 -16.53 -0.49 4.67
N GLU A 104 -16.51 -0.82 5.97
CA GLU A 104 -17.22 -0.09 7.03
C GLU A 104 -16.38 1.04 7.66
N GLY A 105 -15.16 1.26 7.16
CA GLY A 105 -14.15 2.17 7.72
C GLY A 105 -13.08 1.45 8.55
N TRP A 106 -11.84 1.93 8.46
CA TRP A 106 -10.69 1.41 9.19
C TRP A 106 -10.85 1.55 10.73
N PRO A 107 -10.53 0.53 11.57
CA PRO A 107 -10.59 0.66 13.01
C PRO A 107 -9.20 0.93 13.62
N LEU A 108 -8.90 2.16 14.07
CA LEU A 108 -7.83 2.39 15.07
C LEU A 108 -8.18 3.52 16.07
N VAL A 109 -9.19 3.28 16.88
CA VAL A 109 -9.24 3.73 18.30
C VAL A 109 -9.69 2.51 19.12
N GLY A 110 -8.77 1.56 19.37
CA GLY A 110 -9.11 0.36 20.14
C GLY A 110 -7.98 -0.65 20.34
N ALA A 111 -7.00 -0.70 19.44
CA ALA A 111 -5.88 -1.65 19.54
C ALA A 111 -4.65 -1.14 20.34
N SER A 112 -4.78 0.00 21.05
CA SER A 112 -3.75 0.51 21.98
C SER A 112 -4.36 0.94 23.32
N GLY A 113 -5.16 0.06 23.93
CA GLY A 113 -5.82 0.33 25.22
C GLY A 113 -6.26 -0.87 26.05
N ALA A 114 -6.09 -2.12 25.58
CA ALA A 114 -6.43 -3.31 26.37
C ALA A 114 -5.22 -3.92 27.09
N ALA A 115 -4.21 -3.11 27.42
CA ALA A 115 -3.13 -3.48 28.33
C ALA A 115 -3.36 -2.74 29.65
N GLY A 116 -3.94 -3.43 30.63
CA GLY A 116 -3.87 -3.04 32.04
C GLY A 116 -5.16 -2.50 32.64
N ASP A 117 -6.14 -3.37 32.87
CA ASP A 117 -6.93 -3.27 34.10
C ASP A 117 -7.52 -4.65 34.48
N GLN A 118 -6.65 -5.61 34.83
CA GLN A 118 -7.08 -6.65 35.76
C GLN A 118 -6.92 -6.07 37.15
N GLY A 119 -8.00 -5.43 37.60
CA GLY A 119 -8.13 -4.88 38.94
C GLY A 119 -7.68 -5.89 39.99
N LEU A 120 -6.50 -5.63 40.52
CA LEU A 120 -6.02 -6.18 41.77
C LEU A 120 -6.90 -5.56 42.88
N SER A 121 -8.00 -6.20 43.24
CA SER A 121 -8.69 -5.90 44.49
C SER A 121 -9.07 -7.19 45.21
N SER A 122 -8.10 -7.63 46.00
CA SER A 122 -8.26 -8.31 47.28
C SER A 122 -9.69 -8.24 47.85
N ARG A 123 -10.28 -9.40 48.11
CA ARG A 123 -10.96 -9.66 49.39
C ARG A 123 -10.67 -11.08 49.88
N VAL A 124 -9.65 -11.17 50.71
CA VAL A 124 -9.59 -12.13 51.82
C VAL A 124 -10.47 -11.58 52.94
N ALA A 125 -11.51 -12.34 53.30
CA ALA A 125 -11.99 -12.60 54.67
C ALA A 125 -13.25 -13.48 54.57
#